data_AF-A0AAJ1BKM1-F1
#
_entry.id   AF-A0AAJ1BKM1-F1
#
_cell.length_a   1.000
_cell.length_b   1.000
_cell.length_c   1.000
_cell.angle_alpha   90.00
_cell.angle_beta   90.00
_cell.angle_gamma   90.00
#
_symmetry.space_group_name_H-M   'P 1'
#
loop_
_entity.id
_entity.type
_entity.pdbx_description
1 polymer ?
#
loop_
_entity_poly.entity_id
_entity_poly.type
_entity_poly.pdbx_seq_one_letter_code
_entity_poly.pdbx_strand_id
1 'polypeptide(L)'
;MRLEFNSNGFGLYRPFLSWLAAGEHELSGGDASAFLSALRASSLELVGFDWKDWYERTHLVDNPTYLETASLHDCRVILSAMLRLERFSPGVVENLRRQGVLCALMARLDALWQLESAHA
;
A
#
# COMPACT_ATOMS: atom_id res chain seq x y z
N MET A 1 -18.61 -5.21 -20.88
CA MET A 1 -18.56 -4.17 -19.84
C MET A 1 -17.13 -3.69 -19.75
N ARG A 2 -16.81 -2.60 -20.44
CA ARG A 2 -15.47 -2.02 -20.46
C ARG A 2 -15.33 -1.30 -19.12
N LEU A 3 -14.51 -1.83 -18.22
CA LEU A 3 -14.08 -1.07 -17.06
C LEU A 3 -13.29 0.11 -17.63
N GLU A 4 -13.86 1.31 -17.56
CA GLU A 4 -13.10 2.53 -17.82
C GLU A 4 -12.08 2.63 -16.69
N PHE A 5 -10.90 2.09 -16.95
CA PHE A 5 -9.75 2.18 -16.06
C PHE A 5 -9.34 3.63 -16.02
N ASN A 6 -9.71 4.29 -14.93
CA ASN A 6 -9.31 5.66 -14.65
C ASN A 6 -7.77 5.68 -14.60
N SER A 7 -7.15 6.52 -15.42
CA SER A 7 -5.71 6.67 -15.66
C SER A 7 -4.90 7.12 -14.43
N ASN A 8 -5.47 7.00 -13.22
CA ASN A 8 -4.99 7.57 -11.97
C ASN A 8 -4.11 6.62 -11.14
N GLY A 9 -3.66 5.49 -11.70
CA GLY A 9 -2.64 4.65 -11.05
C GLY A 9 -1.35 5.43 -10.79
N PHE A 10 -1.05 6.40 -11.66
CA PHE A 10 0.11 7.28 -11.56
C PHE A 10 -0.11 8.39 -10.53
N GLY A 11 0.19 8.10 -9.27
CA GLY A 11 0.37 9.13 -8.26
C GLY A 11 -0.65 9.16 -7.13
N LEU A 12 -1.37 8.06 -6.86
CA LEU A 12 -2.20 7.98 -5.66
C LEU A 12 -1.40 8.28 -4.39
N TYR A 13 -0.16 7.78 -4.29
CA TYR A 13 0.70 7.99 -3.13
C TYR A 13 1.67 9.19 -3.29
N ARG A 14 1.81 9.77 -4.49
CA ARG A 14 2.74 10.88 -4.77
C ARG A 14 2.51 12.11 -3.89
N PRO A 15 1.26 12.57 -3.65
CA PRO A 15 0.97 13.65 -2.73
C PRO A 15 1.45 13.40 -1.29
N PHE A 16 1.67 12.13 -0.94
CA PHE A 16 2.03 11.68 0.40
C PHE A 16 3.52 11.31 0.52
N LEU A 17 4.36 11.56 -0.49
CA LEU A 17 5.78 11.16 -0.46
C LEU A 17 6.55 11.78 0.71
N SER A 18 6.32 13.06 1.02
CA SER A 18 6.93 13.72 2.17
C SER A 18 6.55 13.03 3.48
N TRP A 19 5.28 12.66 3.63
CA TRP A 19 4.76 11.95 4.79
C TRP A 19 5.32 10.52 4.89
N LEU A 20 5.33 9.78 3.78
CA LEU A 20 5.89 8.43 3.69
C LEU A 20 7.40 8.40 3.99
N ALA A 21 8.15 9.40 3.53
CA ALA A 21 9.60 9.50 3.71
C ALA A 21 10.03 10.04 5.08
N ALA A 22 9.09 10.47 5.93
CA ALA A 22 9.41 11.10 7.20
C ALA A 22 9.96 10.15 8.28
N GLY A 23 10.03 8.83 8.02
CA GLY A 23 10.61 7.87 8.95
C GLY A 23 10.02 7.99 10.36
N GLU A 24 10.86 8.09 11.39
CA GLU A 24 10.42 8.19 12.80
C GLU A 24 9.81 9.54 13.19
N HIS A 25 9.85 10.55 12.33
CA HIS A 25 9.27 11.85 12.66
C HIS A 25 7.75 11.76 12.85
N GLU A 26 7.26 12.28 13.97
CA GLU A 26 5.83 12.43 14.20
C GLU A 26 5.25 13.51 13.30
N LEU A 27 4.24 13.14 12.53
CA LEU A 27 3.52 14.05 11.65
C LEU A 27 2.08 14.20 12.12
N SER A 28 1.47 15.33 11.78
CA SER A 28 0.07 15.58 12.12
C SER A 28 -0.84 14.52 11.49
N GLY A 29 -1.81 13.99 12.24
CA GLY A 29 -2.66 12.86 11.81
C GLY A 29 -3.55 13.12 10.58
N GLY A 30 -3.60 14.35 10.06
CA GLY A 30 -4.36 14.71 8.86
C GLY A 30 -3.89 13.97 7.60
N ASP A 31 -2.57 13.84 7.42
CA ASP A 31 -1.99 13.20 6.24
C ASP A 31 -2.26 11.70 6.21
N ALA A 32 -2.21 11.03 7.37
CA ALA A 32 -2.52 9.61 7.49
C ALA A 32 -3.99 9.31 7.12
N SER A 33 -4.93 10.14 7.60
CA SER A 33 -6.36 9.99 7.28
C SER A 33 -6.64 10.22 5.80
N ALA A 34 -6.03 11.24 5.21
CA ALA A 34 -6.15 11.53 3.78
C ALA A 34 -5.56 10.38 2.92
N PHE A 35 -4.41 9.84 3.31
CA PHE A 35 -3.78 8.70 2.66
C PHE A 35 -4.67 7.44 2.71
N LEU A 36 -5.17 7.09 3.90
CA LEU A 36 -6.09 5.97 4.06
C LEU A 36 -7.38 6.13 3.23
N SER A 37 -7.91 7.35 3.16
CA SER A 37 -9.10 7.65 2.36
C SER A 37 -8.83 7.47 0.86
N ALA A 38 -7.66 7.94 0.37
CA ALA A 38 -7.25 7.74 -1.02
C ALA A 38 -7.07 6.26 -1.36
N LEU A 39 -6.43 5.48 -0.48
CA LEU A 39 -6.27 4.04 -0.66
C LEU A 39 -7.62 3.31 -0.72
N ARG A 40 -8.57 3.65 0.16
CA ARG A 40 -9.91 3.03 0.17
C ARG A 40 -10.75 3.39 -1.05
N ALA A 41 -10.53 4.56 -1.64
CA ALA A 41 -11.18 4.98 -2.88
C ALA A 41 -10.56 4.32 -4.13
N SER A 42 -9.38 3.71 -3.99
CA SER A 42 -8.70 2.99 -5.07
C SER A 42 -9.21 1.55 -5.22
N SER A 43 -8.92 0.92 -6.35
CA SER A 43 -9.18 -0.51 -6.58
C SER A 43 -8.07 -1.43 -6.08
N LEU A 44 -7.17 -0.93 -5.21
CA LEU A 44 -6.01 -1.67 -4.74
C LEU A 44 -6.39 -2.80 -3.76
N GLU A 45 -7.39 -2.57 -2.90
CA GLU A 45 -7.86 -3.57 -1.94
C GLU A 45 -8.45 -4.80 -2.64
N LEU A 46 -8.19 -5.99 -2.09
CA LEU A 46 -8.74 -7.25 -2.58
C LEU A 46 -10.17 -7.45 -2.07
N VAL A 47 -11.12 -7.57 -3.01
CA VAL A 47 -12.53 -7.87 -2.72
C VAL A 47 -12.70 -9.25 -2.06
N GLY A 48 -11.84 -10.22 -2.40
CA GLY A 48 -11.84 -11.59 -1.87
C GLY A 48 -10.61 -11.93 -1.02
N PHE A 49 -10.14 -11.01 -0.19
CA PHE A 49 -8.96 -11.22 0.65
C PHE A 49 -9.11 -12.40 1.62
N ASP A 50 -8.08 -13.25 1.68
CA ASP A 50 -7.95 -14.41 2.57
C ASP A 50 -6.86 -14.15 3.63
N TRP A 51 -7.21 -14.33 4.91
CA TRP A 51 -6.27 -14.19 6.03
C TRP A 51 -5.16 -15.24 6.03
N LYS A 52 -5.42 -16.43 5.48
CA LYS A 52 -4.39 -17.47 5.35
C LYS A 52 -3.30 -17.03 4.37
N ASP A 53 -3.70 -16.44 3.26
CA ASP A 53 -2.79 -15.93 2.23
C ASP A 53 -1.93 -14.77 2.73
N TRP A 54 -2.48 -13.93 3.62
CA TRP A 54 -1.71 -12.96 4.40
C TRP A 54 -0.71 -13.63 5.35
N TYR A 55 -1.13 -14.66 6.10
CA TYR A 55 -0.26 -15.33 7.07
C TYR A 55 1.00 -15.92 6.43
N GLU A 56 0.90 -16.39 5.18
CA GLU A 56 2.04 -16.89 4.40
C GLU A 56 3.02 -15.78 3.96
N ARG A 57 2.64 -14.50 4.11
CA ARG A 57 3.37 -13.31 3.62
C ARG A 57 3.76 -12.31 4.71
N THR A 58 3.52 -12.62 5.98
CA THR A 58 3.84 -11.73 7.10
C THR A 58 5.31 -11.29 7.09
N HIS A 59 6.22 -12.18 6.72
CA HIS A 59 7.65 -11.89 6.60
C HIS A 59 7.97 -10.72 5.66
N LEU A 60 7.12 -10.43 4.65
CA LEU A 60 7.36 -9.34 3.69
C LEU A 60 7.26 -7.95 4.32
N VAL A 61 6.66 -7.81 5.51
CA VAL A 61 6.60 -6.53 6.22
C VAL A 61 7.69 -6.39 7.29
N ASP A 62 8.55 -7.39 7.49
CA ASP A 62 9.64 -7.31 8.48
C ASP A 62 10.80 -6.44 7.99
N ASN A 63 10.99 -6.34 6.67
CA ASN A 63 12.03 -5.53 6.05
C ASN A 63 11.55 -4.95 4.72
N PRO A 64 11.67 -3.63 4.49
CA PRO A 64 11.28 -3.00 3.23
C PRO A 64 11.97 -3.61 1.99
N THR A 65 13.19 -4.15 2.12
CA THR A 65 13.91 -4.73 0.96
C THR A 65 13.24 -6.00 0.43
N TYR A 66 12.46 -6.72 1.24
CA TYR A 66 11.74 -7.91 0.80
C TYR A 66 10.62 -7.60 -0.19
N LEU A 67 10.20 -6.34 -0.28
CA LEU A 67 9.19 -5.89 -1.24
C LEU A 67 9.77 -5.66 -2.66
N GLU A 68 11.10 -5.60 -2.82
CA GLU A 68 11.73 -5.35 -4.13
C GLU A 68 11.37 -6.43 -5.17
N THR A 69 11.20 -7.67 -4.72
CA THR A 69 10.84 -8.82 -5.56
C THR A 69 9.40 -9.26 -5.42
N ALA A 70 8.63 -8.66 -4.50
CA ALA A 70 7.23 -9.00 -4.26
C ALA A 70 6.40 -8.82 -5.54
N SER A 71 5.46 -9.74 -5.76
CA SER A 71 4.54 -9.66 -6.90
C SER A 71 3.44 -8.61 -6.65
N LEU A 72 2.68 -8.27 -7.70
CA LEU A 72 1.53 -7.37 -7.57
C LEU A 72 0.51 -7.95 -6.60
N HIS A 73 0.30 -9.27 -6.67
CA HIS A 73 -0.58 -9.98 -5.76
C HIS A 73 -0.11 -9.82 -4.31
N ASP A 74 1.16 -10.10 -4.02
CA ASP A 74 1.71 -10.00 -2.66
C ASP A 74 1.52 -8.58 -2.10
N CYS A 75 1.81 -7.56 -2.91
CA CYS A 75 1.65 -6.18 -2.50
C CYS A 75 0.19 -5.83 -2.18
N ARG A 76 -0.77 -6.33 -2.98
CA ARG A 76 -2.20 -6.12 -2.73
C ARG A 76 -2.70 -6.86 -1.50
N VAL A 77 -2.16 -8.05 -1.21
CA VAL A 77 -2.45 -8.81 0.02
C VAL A 77 -1.98 -8.02 1.23
N ILE A 78 -0.72 -7.58 1.24
CA ILE A 78 -0.15 -6.78 2.32
C ILE A 78 -1.00 -5.52 2.54
N LEU A 79 -1.27 -4.75 1.49
CA LEU A 79 -2.06 -3.54 1.59
C LEU A 79 -3.46 -3.79 2.17
N SER A 80 -4.14 -4.83 1.69
CA SER A 80 -5.48 -5.20 2.14
C SER A 80 -5.47 -5.62 3.62
N ALA A 81 -4.47 -6.41 4.03
CA ALA A 81 -4.28 -6.80 5.42
C ALA A 81 -4.10 -5.55 6.31
N MET A 82 -3.23 -4.62 5.91
CA MET A 82 -2.93 -3.42 6.70
C MET A 82 -4.13 -2.48 6.81
N LEU A 83 -4.85 -2.23 5.71
CA LEU A 83 -6.05 -1.39 5.73
C LEU A 83 -7.19 -1.97 6.57
N ARG A 84 -7.26 -3.30 6.69
CA ARG A 84 -8.22 -3.99 7.55
C ARG A 84 -7.77 -3.95 9.01
N LEU A 85 -6.50 -4.27 9.28
CA LEU A 85 -5.91 -4.22 10.63
C LEU A 85 -6.00 -2.81 11.23
N GLU A 86 -5.73 -1.76 10.45
CA GLU A 86 -5.86 -0.35 10.89
C GLU A 86 -7.27 -0.02 11.40
N ARG A 87 -8.33 -0.68 10.89
CA ARG A 87 -9.70 -0.47 11.37
C ARG A 87 -9.93 -1.07 12.77
N PHE A 88 -9.23 -2.14 13.10
CA PHE A 88 -9.38 -2.86 14.37
C PHE A 88 -8.38 -2.39 15.42
N SER A 89 -7.17 -2.01 14.99
CA SER A 89 -6.08 -1.54 15.83
C SER A 89 -5.43 -0.34 15.14
N PRO A 90 -5.84 0.89 15.51
CA PRO A 90 -5.23 2.10 14.97
C PRO A 90 -3.72 2.14 15.19
N GLY A 91 -2.98 2.66 14.20
CA GLY A 91 -1.53 2.84 14.26
C GLY A 91 -0.70 1.78 13.53
N VAL A 92 -1.33 0.77 12.92
CA VAL A 92 -0.65 -0.22 12.07
C VAL A 92 0.01 0.45 10.87
N VAL A 93 -0.73 1.34 10.19
CA VAL A 93 -0.22 2.06 9.02
C VAL A 93 0.88 3.05 9.40
N GLU A 94 0.72 3.73 10.52
CA GLU A 94 1.77 4.63 11.04
C GLU A 94 3.03 3.85 11.41
N ASN A 95 2.90 2.68 12.03
CA ASN A 95 4.05 1.83 12.35
C ASN A 95 4.79 1.37 11.09
N LEU A 96 4.07 0.91 10.06
CA LEU A 96 4.70 0.53 8.79
C LEU A 96 5.33 1.72 8.04
N ARG A 97 4.76 2.91 8.19
CA ARG A 97 5.35 4.15 7.67
C ARG A 97 6.69 4.44 8.34
N ARG A 98 6.73 4.39 9.68
CA ARG A 98 7.97 4.62 10.46
C ARG A 98 9.07 3.65 10.09
N GLN A 99 8.72 2.39 9.81
CA GLN A 99 9.66 1.35 9.37
C GLN A 99 10.06 1.44 7.88
N GLY A 100 9.51 2.38 7.12
CA GLY A 100 9.75 2.52 5.68
C GLY A 100 9.06 1.46 4.81
N VAL A 101 8.41 0.46 5.40
CA VAL A 101 7.71 -0.63 4.72
C VAL A 101 6.56 -0.09 3.87
N LEU A 102 5.80 0.87 4.39
CA LEU A 102 4.69 1.47 3.64
C LEU A 102 5.18 2.23 2.39
N CYS A 103 6.32 2.93 2.51
CA CYS A 103 6.94 3.64 1.38
C CYS A 103 7.41 2.65 0.31
N ALA A 104 8.11 1.59 0.71
CA ALA A 104 8.56 0.53 -0.19
C ALA A 104 7.39 -0.18 -0.89
N LEU A 105 6.30 -0.46 -0.15
CA LEU A 105 5.10 -1.08 -0.69
C LEU A 105 4.44 -0.21 -1.77
N MET A 106 4.30 1.09 -1.51
CA MET A 106 3.73 2.03 -2.49
C MET A 106 4.60 2.17 -3.74
N ALA A 107 5.92 2.27 -3.57
CA ALA A 107 6.85 2.34 -4.69
C ALA A 107 6.81 1.07 -5.55
N ARG A 108 6.73 -0.12 -4.92
CA ARG A 108 6.64 -1.39 -5.64
C ARG A 108 5.32 -1.53 -6.40
N LEU A 109 4.20 -1.18 -5.77
CA LEU A 109 2.88 -1.17 -6.42
C LEU A 109 2.87 -0.29 -7.66
N ASP A 110 3.41 0.93 -7.56
CA ASP A 110 3.52 1.85 -8.69
C ASP A 110 4.34 1.24 -9.82
N ALA A 111 5.54 0.74 -9.53
CA ALA A 111 6.42 0.13 -10.53
C ALA A 111 5.75 -1.05 -11.26
N LEU A 112 5.02 -1.91 -10.54
CA LEU A 112 4.31 -3.04 -11.12
C LEU A 112 3.10 -2.61 -11.96
N TRP A 113 2.37 -1.59 -11.54
CA TRP A 113 1.24 -1.05 -12.29
C TRP A 113 1.66 -0.41 -13.61
N GLN A 114 2.81 0.27 -13.60
CA GLN A 114 3.41 0.86 -14.81
C GLN A 114 3.74 -0.21 -15.85
N LEU A 115 4.26 -1.35 -15.40
CA LEU A 115 4.57 -2.48 -16.27
C LEU A 115 3.30 -3.07 -16.89
N GLU A 116 2.23 -3.30 -16.11
CA GLU A 116 0.97 -3.82 -16.67
C GLU A 116 0.32 -2.86 -17.66
N SER A 117 0.35 -1.55 -17.36
CA SER A 117 -0.25 -0.52 -18.22
C SER A 117 0.53 -0.27 -19.51
N ALA A 118 1.84 -0.55 -19.54
CA ALA A 118 2.66 -0.43 -20.75
C ALA A 118 2.48 -1.60 -21.74
N HIS A 119 1.88 -2.71 -21.30
CA HIS A 119 1.65 -3.91 -22.10
C HIS A 119 0.17 -4.15 -22.43
N ALA A 120 -0.72 -3.23 -22.07
CA ALA A 120 -2.16 -3.25 -22.34
C ALA A 120 -2.54 -2.30 -23.49
#